data_AF-A0A368H8S1-F1
#
_entry.id   AF-A0A368H8S1-F1
#
_cell.length_a   1.000
_cell.length_b   1.000
_cell.length_c   1.000
_cell.angle_alpha   90.00
_cell.angle_beta   90.00
_cell.angle_gamma   90.00
#
_symmetry.space_group_name_H-M   'P 1'
#
loop_
_entity.id
_entity.type
_entity.pdbx_description
1 polymer ?
#
loop_
_entity_poly.entity_id
_entity_poly.type
_entity_poly.pdbx_seq_one_letter_code
_entity_poly.pdbx_strand_id
1 'polypeptide(L)'
;MIIKADKFKEICTKENVRNSVCGFSFAEKSTLVIFMLTVASWITSDPKVFKGWAMFFKKGYVTDSCSGMLAVFMLFVWPREMPDFSFLRPESDRNRPAVRREALLTWDAVKRRFPWSVILLLGAGFAISKSVKESGLSSLIACNMEYLLSGLPLSIMQVFISLITVILTEFSTNSATASIFVPIAFNIAETVRAHPLYFSIPAAIGPSFSFMLPMATPPNAIVYDTGTMRMIDMVSCGIFLNILCIGITVLNMNSWAYWLFSMGNYPEYVFRHNNTSPCH
;
A
#
# COMPACT_ATOMS: atom_id res chain seq x y z
N MET A 1 -33.77 5.48 15.35
CA MET A 1 -32.68 5.66 14.37
C MET A 1 -33.18 5.87 12.93
N ILE A 2 -34.38 6.44 12.75
CA ILE A 2 -35.06 6.56 11.43
C ILE A 2 -34.82 7.95 10.79
N ILE A 3 -34.34 8.92 11.57
CA ILE A 3 -34.18 10.34 11.17
C ILE A 3 -33.01 10.58 10.20
N LYS A 4 -32.08 9.62 10.00
CA LYS A 4 -30.94 9.78 9.08
C LYS A 4 -31.27 9.42 7.62
N ALA A 5 -32.21 8.50 7.38
CA ALA A 5 -32.55 8.07 6.03
C ALA A 5 -33.26 9.18 5.25
N ASP A 6 -34.19 9.89 5.89
CA ASP A 6 -34.89 11.02 5.25
C ASP A 6 -33.96 12.19 5.00
N LYS A 7 -33.00 12.47 5.89
CA LYS A 7 -32.01 13.53 5.71
C LYS A 7 -31.03 13.20 4.57
N PHE A 8 -30.69 11.93 4.37
CA PHE A 8 -29.88 11.47 3.23
C PHE A 8 -30.66 11.54 1.91
N LYS A 9 -31.95 11.17 1.94
CA LYS A 9 -32.85 11.30 0.80
C LYS A 9 -33.07 12.76 0.41
N GLU A 10 -33.19 13.66 1.39
CA GLU A 10 -33.35 15.10 1.17
C GLU A 10 -32.08 15.75 0.59
N ILE A 11 -30.88 15.29 0.99
CA ILE A 11 -29.61 15.69 0.36
C ILE A 11 -29.57 15.22 -1.10
N CYS A 12 -29.96 13.98 -1.38
CA CYS A 12 -30.04 13.47 -2.76
C CYS A 12 -31.15 14.10 -3.61
N THR A 13 -32.19 14.68 -3.00
CA THR A 13 -33.32 15.28 -3.73
C THR A 13 -33.13 16.79 -3.94
N LYS A 14 -32.37 17.47 -3.06
CA LYS A 14 -32.05 18.90 -3.22
C LYS A 14 -30.93 19.16 -4.23
N GLU A 15 -30.18 18.14 -4.61
CA GLU A 15 -29.10 18.24 -5.58
C GLU A 15 -29.59 17.70 -6.94
N ASN A 16 -29.75 18.59 -7.90
CA ASN A 16 -30.10 18.34 -9.31
C ASN A 16 -29.05 17.43 -10.02
N VAL A 17 -28.89 16.17 -9.60
CA VAL A 17 -27.85 15.25 -10.10
C VAL A 17 -28.43 14.22 -11.06
N ARG A 18 -29.33 14.64 -11.96
CA ARG A 18 -29.74 13.79 -13.10
C ARG A 18 -29.29 14.31 -14.46
N ASN A 19 -28.81 15.57 -14.55
CA ASN A 19 -28.42 16.19 -15.83
C ASN A 19 -26.94 16.65 -15.91
N SER A 20 -26.09 16.38 -14.92
CA SER A 20 -24.69 16.87 -14.88
C SER A 20 -23.61 15.80 -15.11
N VAL A 21 -23.97 14.56 -15.47
CA VAL A 21 -23.00 13.45 -15.59
C VAL A 21 -22.30 13.39 -16.96
N CYS A 22 -22.62 14.28 -17.91
CA CYS A 22 -22.03 14.21 -19.25
C CYS A 22 -21.15 15.42 -19.58
N GLY A 23 -19.95 15.43 -19.00
CA GLY A 23 -18.87 16.32 -19.39
C GLY A 23 -17.73 16.28 -18.38
N PHE A 24 -16.63 15.57 -18.71
CA PHE A 24 -15.41 15.62 -17.89
C PHE A 24 -14.96 17.06 -17.70
N SER A 25 -14.83 17.51 -16.44
CA SER A 25 -14.28 18.81 -16.10
C SER A 25 -12.81 18.91 -16.54
N PHE A 26 -12.32 20.11 -16.84
CA PHE A 26 -10.91 20.34 -17.17
C PHE A 26 -9.97 19.80 -16.07
N ALA A 27 -10.36 19.95 -14.80
CA ALA A 27 -9.61 19.42 -13.67
C ALA A 27 -9.56 17.88 -13.67
N GLU A 28 -10.67 17.21 -13.98
CA GLU A 28 -10.74 15.75 -14.05
C GLU A 28 -9.90 15.23 -15.23
N LYS A 29 -10.00 15.85 -16.41
CA LYS A 29 -9.16 15.51 -17.57
C LYS A 29 -7.67 15.70 -17.25
N SER A 30 -7.30 16.82 -16.64
CA SER A 30 -5.91 17.10 -16.28
C SER A 30 -5.38 16.10 -15.25
N THR A 31 -6.18 15.75 -14.25
CA THR A 31 -5.82 14.74 -13.24
C THR A 31 -5.63 13.36 -13.89
N LEU A 32 -6.54 12.96 -14.79
CA LEU A 32 -6.45 11.71 -15.53
C LEU A 32 -5.19 11.64 -16.39
N VAL A 33 -4.84 12.73 -17.09
CA VAL A 33 -3.62 12.80 -17.89
C VAL A 33 -2.38 12.65 -17.02
N ILE A 34 -2.28 13.38 -15.90
CA ILE A 34 -1.13 13.28 -14.98
C ILE A 34 -1.03 11.87 -14.39
N PHE A 35 -2.17 11.26 -14.02
CA PHE A 35 -2.22 9.89 -13.53
C PHE A 35 -1.72 8.88 -14.58
N MET A 36 -2.22 8.96 -15.81
CA MET A 36 -1.79 8.07 -16.91
C MET A 36 -0.30 8.25 -17.25
N LEU A 37 0.21 9.49 -17.23
CA LEU A 37 1.64 9.76 -17.39
C LEU A 37 2.48 9.14 -16.27
N THR A 38 2.00 9.21 -15.03
CA THR A 38 2.67 8.61 -13.87
C THR A 38 2.73 7.08 -13.97
N VAL A 39 1.61 6.45 -14.35
CA VAL A 39 1.54 4.99 -14.56
C VAL A 39 2.44 4.57 -15.73
N ALA A 40 2.40 5.29 -16.84
CA ALA A 40 3.27 5.03 -17.98
C ALA A 40 4.75 5.16 -17.59
N SER A 41 5.10 6.17 -16.79
CA SER A 41 6.44 6.38 -16.25
C SER A 41 6.90 5.19 -15.38
N TRP A 42 6.06 4.68 -14.47
CA TRP A 42 6.39 3.48 -13.68
C TRP A 42 6.59 2.24 -14.54
N ILE A 43 5.70 1.96 -15.50
CA ILE A 43 5.80 0.78 -16.37
C ILE A 43 7.06 0.85 -17.25
N THR A 44 7.42 2.04 -17.74
CA THR A 44 8.56 2.24 -18.64
C THR A 44 9.89 2.49 -17.92
N SER A 45 9.90 2.54 -16.59
CA SER A 45 11.10 2.78 -15.76
C SER A 45 12.15 1.70 -15.97
N ASP A 46 11.80 0.43 -15.73
CA ASP A 46 12.63 -0.75 -16.03
C ASP A 46 11.76 -1.96 -16.40
N PRO A 47 11.19 -1.98 -17.63
CA PRO A 47 10.25 -3.02 -18.04
C PRO A 47 10.90 -4.40 -18.22
N LYS A 48 12.20 -4.57 -17.98
CA LYS A 48 13.02 -5.79 -18.17
C LYS A 48 13.02 -6.40 -19.59
N VAL A 49 12.11 -5.98 -20.47
CA VAL A 49 11.95 -6.42 -21.87
C VAL A 49 12.72 -5.52 -22.83
N PHE A 50 12.77 -4.22 -22.55
CA PHE A 50 13.54 -3.22 -23.29
C PHE A 50 14.22 -2.26 -22.32
N LYS A 51 15.23 -1.53 -22.81
CA LYS A 51 15.91 -0.54 -21.97
C LYS A 51 14.95 0.60 -21.66
N GLY A 52 14.49 0.68 -20.41
CA GLY A 52 13.58 1.71 -19.93
C GLY A 52 14.25 3.08 -19.83
N TRP A 53 13.47 4.13 -19.60
CA TRP A 53 13.99 5.51 -19.52
C TRP A 53 14.92 5.73 -18.31
N ALA A 54 14.86 4.87 -17.30
CA ALA A 54 15.78 4.94 -16.16
C ALA A 54 17.25 4.78 -16.57
N MET A 55 17.55 4.24 -17.77
CA MET A 55 18.91 4.12 -18.30
C MET A 55 19.61 5.46 -18.56
N PHE A 56 18.85 6.54 -18.79
CA PHE A 56 19.41 7.87 -19.05
C PHE A 56 20.04 8.48 -17.79
N PHE A 57 19.78 7.90 -16.62
CA PHE A 57 20.29 8.34 -15.33
C PHE A 57 21.25 7.31 -14.74
N LYS A 58 22.15 7.76 -13.86
CA LYS A 58 23.03 6.85 -13.12
C LYS A 58 22.20 5.88 -12.28
N LYS A 59 22.61 4.61 -12.24
CA LYS A 59 21.94 3.56 -11.48
C LYS A 59 21.75 3.98 -10.02
N GLY A 60 20.51 3.99 -9.54
CA GLY A 60 20.14 4.39 -8.17
C GLY A 60 19.72 5.84 -7.96
N TYR A 61 19.87 6.73 -8.96
CA TYR A 61 19.41 8.12 -8.85
C TYR A 61 17.90 8.29 -9.12
N VAL A 62 17.35 7.41 -9.95
CA VAL A 62 15.92 7.41 -10.28
C VAL A 62 15.29 6.20 -9.61
N THR A 63 14.30 6.47 -8.77
CA THR A 63 13.45 5.47 -8.11
C THR A 63 11.99 5.74 -8.46
N ASP A 64 11.11 4.79 -8.19
CA ASP A 64 9.67 4.95 -8.41
C ASP A 64 9.09 6.13 -7.61
N SER A 65 9.73 6.49 -6.50
CA SER A 65 9.40 7.67 -5.68
C SER A 65 9.66 8.99 -6.41
N CYS A 66 10.67 9.07 -7.28
CA CYS A 66 10.95 10.28 -8.07
C CYS A 66 9.81 10.60 -9.04
N SER A 67 9.28 9.58 -9.72
CA SER A 67 8.13 9.71 -10.62
C SER A 67 6.89 10.18 -9.85
N GLY A 68 6.61 9.59 -8.68
CA GLY A 68 5.51 10.00 -7.82
C GLY A 68 5.65 11.44 -7.30
N MET A 69 6.86 11.84 -6.89
CA MET A 69 7.13 13.20 -6.42
C MET A 69 6.95 14.23 -7.54
N LEU A 70 7.40 13.91 -8.76
CA LEU A 70 7.19 14.74 -9.94
C LEU A 70 5.70 14.93 -10.24
N ALA A 71 4.90 13.86 -10.16
CA ALA A 71 3.46 13.92 -10.35
C ALA A 71 2.77 14.80 -9.30
N VAL A 72 3.13 14.65 -8.02
CA VAL A 72 2.61 15.49 -6.93
C VAL A 72 2.99 16.96 -7.14
N PHE A 73 4.24 17.23 -7.51
CA PHE A 73 4.69 18.58 -7.85
C PHE A 73 3.86 19.17 -9.01
N MET A 74 3.63 18.40 -10.07
CA MET A 74 2.77 18.81 -11.18
C MET A 74 1.34 19.12 -10.72
N LEU A 75 0.76 18.33 -9.81
CA LEU A 75 -0.58 18.59 -9.26
C LEU A 75 -0.67 19.88 -8.44
N PHE A 76 0.42 20.29 -7.77
CA PHE A 76 0.50 21.56 -7.05
C PHE A 76 0.72 22.78 -7.96
N VAL A 77 1.36 22.58 -9.13
CA VAL A 77 1.66 23.66 -10.07
C VAL A 77 0.54 23.83 -11.11
N TRP A 78 -0.14 22.76 -11.49
CA TRP A 78 -1.11 22.77 -12.58
C TRP A 78 -2.45 23.41 -12.16
N PRO A 79 -3.01 24.35 -12.95
CA PRO A 79 -4.23 25.06 -12.60
C PRO A 79 -5.47 24.16 -12.74
N ARG A 80 -6.44 24.36 -11.84
CA ARG A 80 -7.74 23.66 -11.85
C ARG A 80 -8.63 24.04 -13.03
N GLU A 81 -8.45 25.24 -13.57
CA GLU A 81 -9.20 25.77 -14.72
C GLU A 81 -8.27 26.04 -15.90
N MET A 82 -8.81 25.90 -17.12
CA MET A 82 -8.04 25.96 -18.36
C MET A 82 -7.25 27.27 -18.47
N PRO A 83 -5.90 27.26 -18.53
CA PRO A 83 -5.05 28.45 -18.65
C PRO A 83 -5.59 29.41 -19.72
N ASP A 84 -5.87 30.66 -19.34
CA ASP A 84 -6.15 31.73 -20.30
C ASP A 84 -4.81 32.03 -20.95
N PHE A 85 -4.50 31.33 -22.03
CA PHE A 85 -3.34 31.66 -22.82
C PHE A 85 -3.56 33.06 -23.40
N SER A 86 -2.81 34.03 -22.91
CA SER A 86 -2.90 35.44 -23.31
C SER A 86 -2.79 35.65 -24.84
N PHE A 87 -2.13 34.71 -25.53
CA PHE A 87 -2.00 34.69 -26.99
C PHE A 87 -3.28 34.26 -27.75
N LEU A 88 -4.17 33.48 -27.12
CA LEU A 88 -5.43 33.02 -27.72
C LEU A 88 -6.64 33.88 -27.30
N ARG A 89 -6.40 35.00 -26.61
CA ARG A 89 -7.46 35.86 -26.07
C ARG A 89 -8.04 36.75 -27.18
N PRO A 90 -9.37 36.79 -27.37
CA PRO A 90 -10.01 37.78 -28.23
C PRO A 90 -9.71 39.22 -27.77
N GLU A 91 -9.60 40.16 -28.71
CA GLU A 91 -9.28 41.58 -28.46
C GLU A 91 -10.20 42.20 -27.37
N SER A 92 -11.47 41.77 -27.31
CA SER A 92 -12.46 42.24 -26.35
C SER A 92 -12.17 41.87 -24.89
N ASP A 93 -11.42 40.80 -24.65
CA ASP A 93 -11.17 40.23 -23.30
C ASP A 93 -9.75 40.49 -22.78
N ARG A 94 -8.95 41.24 -23.53
CA ARG A 94 -7.55 41.53 -23.22
C ARG A 94 -7.35 42.28 -21.91
N ASN A 95 -8.32 43.10 -21.51
CA ASN A 95 -8.29 43.90 -20.26
C ASN A 95 -8.82 43.16 -19.02
N ARG A 96 -9.22 41.88 -19.11
CA ARG A 96 -9.68 41.13 -17.93
C ARG A 96 -8.48 40.81 -17.01
N PRO A 97 -8.54 41.15 -15.71
CA PRO A 97 -7.46 40.83 -14.78
C PRO A 97 -7.24 39.32 -14.70
N ALA A 98 -5.98 38.90 -14.50
CA ALA A 98 -5.66 37.50 -14.33
C ALA A 98 -6.34 36.98 -13.05
N VAL A 99 -7.31 36.09 -13.19
CA VAL A 99 -7.97 35.44 -12.06
C VAL A 99 -6.97 34.46 -11.44
N ARG A 100 -6.75 34.57 -10.12
CA ARG A 100 -5.94 33.60 -9.40
C ARG A 100 -6.66 32.26 -9.40
N ARG A 101 -6.12 31.30 -10.14
CA ARG A 101 -6.70 29.95 -10.23
C ARG A 101 -6.09 29.07 -9.16
N GLU A 102 -6.95 28.28 -8.52
CA GLU A 102 -6.50 27.28 -7.57
C GLU A 102 -5.73 26.16 -8.30
N ALA A 103 -4.73 25.61 -7.63
CA ALA A 103 -4.03 24.42 -8.12
C ALA A 103 -4.95 23.18 -8.08
N LEU A 104 -4.61 22.16 -8.86
CA LEU A 104 -5.32 20.88 -8.87
C LEU A 104 -5.33 20.23 -7.48
N LEU A 105 -4.19 20.30 -6.77
CA LEU A 105 -4.01 19.80 -5.41
C LEU A 105 -3.66 20.96 -4.47
N THR A 106 -4.46 21.14 -3.42
CA THR A 106 -4.20 22.13 -2.38
C THR A 106 -3.54 21.48 -1.16
N TRP A 107 -2.72 22.25 -0.44
CA TRP A 107 -2.02 21.74 0.75
C TRP A 107 -3.00 21.31 1.85
N ASP A 108 -4.12 22.03 2.00
CA ASP A 108 -5.16 21.66 2.95
C ASP A 108 -5.80 20.31 2.63
N ALA A 109 -5.96 19.98 1.34
CA ALA A 109 -6.45 18.67 0.93
C ALA A 109 -5.47 17.56 1.31
N VAL A 110 -4.17 17.75 1.04
CA VAL A 110 -3.12 16.79 1.44
C VAL A 110 -3.10 16.62 2.96
N LYS A 111 -3.05 17.72 3.72
CA LYS A 111 -3.01 17.67 5.18
C LYS A 111 -4.17 16.88 5.78
N ARG A 112 -5.38 17.02 5.23
CA ARG A 112 -6.60 16.35 5.73
C ARG A 112 -6.73 14.89 5.27
N ARG A 113 -6.26 14.56 4.07
CA ARG A 113 -6.49 13.24 3.45
C ARG A 113 -5.28 12.30 3.51
N PHE A 114 -4.09 12.81 3.77
CA PHE A 114 -2.87 12.01 3.77
C PHE A 114 -2.72 11.22 5.09
N PRO A 115 -2.46 9.90 5.04
CA PRO A 115 -2.43 9.04 6.22
C PRO A 115 -1.08 9.14 6.98
N TRP A 116 -0.84 10.26 7.67
CA TRP A 116 0.40 10.52 8.41
C TRP A 116 0.79 9.41 9.41
N SER A 117 -0.20 8.82 10.08
CA SER A 117 0.01 7.75 11.06
C SER A 117 0.70 6.54 10.46
N VAL A 118 0.41 6.20 9.19
CA VAL A 118 1.00 5.04 8.51
C VAL A 118 2.49 5.27 8.26
N ILE A 119 2.87 6.48 7.84
CA ILE A 119 4.28 6.82 7.56
C ILE A 119 5.09 6.83 8.85
N LEU A 120 4.55 7.42 9.92
CA LEU A 120 5.19 7.41 11.24
C LEU A 120 5.37 5.98 11.77
N LEU A 121 4.37 5.12 11.57
CA LEU A 121 4.42 3.71 12.00
C LEU A 121 5.45 2.90 11.21
N LEU A 122 5.51 3.07 9.88
CA LEU A 122 6.54 2.45 9.03
C LEU A 122 7.94 2.90 9.44
N GLY A 123 8.14 4.20 9.66
CA GLY A 123 9.39 4.77 10.14
C GLY A 123 9.81 4.21 11.51
N ALA A 124 8.87 4.12 12.45
CA ALA A 124 9.09 3.51 13.75
C ALA A 124 9.43 2.02 13.65
N GLY A 125 8.76 1.27 12.75
CA GLY A 125 9.04 -0.15 12.50
C GLY A 125 10.46 -0.39 11.98
N PHE A 126 10.93 0.43 11.05
CA PHE A 126 12.32 0.37 10.57
C PHE A 126 13.32 0.78 11.65
N ALA A 127 13.00 1.80 12.46
CA ALA A 127 13.84 2.21 13.58
C ALA A 127 13.97 1.09 14.62
N ILE A 128 12.86 0.45 15.01
CA ILE A 128 12.85 -0.69 15.94
C ILE A 128 13.64 -1.86 15.36
N SER A 129 13.43 -2.21 14.09
CA SER A 129 14.20 -3.27 13.42
C SER A 129 15.70 -3.01 13.50
N LYS A 130 16.14 -1.78 13.26
CA LYS A 130 17.54 -1.40 13.37
C LYS A 130 18.05 -1.47 14.81
N SER A 131 17.29 -0.98 15.79
CA SER A 131 17.65 -1.05 17.22
C SER A 131 17.75 -2.50 17.73
N VAL A 132 16.87 -3.40 17.30
CA VAL A 132 16.91 -4.83 17.68
C VAL A 132 18.18 -5.50 17.13
N LYS A 133 18.65 -5.09 15.95
CA LYS A 133 19.93 -5.53 15.38
C LYS A 133 21.12 -4.96 16.15
N GLU A 134 21.15 -3.64 16.37
CA GLU A 134 22.26 -2.98 17.04
C GLU A 134 22.42 -3.37 18.52
N SER A 135 21.32 -3.72 19.20
CA SER A 135 21.32 -4.22 20.58
C SER A 135 21.79 -5.67 20.72
N GLY A 136 21.99 -6.41 19.62
CA GLY A 136 22.34 -7.83 19.65
C GLY A 136 21.20 -8.77 20.06
N LEU A 137 20.01 -8.22 20.35
CA LEU A 137 18.83 -9.00 20.71
C LEU A 137 18.39 -9.93 19.57
N SER A 138 18.55 -9.51 18.32
CA SER A 138 18.29 -10.36 17.15
C SER A 138 19.12 -11.65 17.19
N SER A 139 20.40 -11.56 17.57
CA SER A 139 21.30 -12.71 17.67
C SER A 139 20.91 -13.65 18.81
N LEU A 140 20.53 -13.11 19.97
CA LEU A 140 20.06 -13.91 21.11
C LEU A 140 18.75 -14.65 20.79
N ILE A 141 17.81 -13.99 20.13
CA ILE A 141 16.57 -14.62 19.66
C ILE A 141 16.88 -15.67 18.60
N ALA A 142 17.81 -15.39 17.68
CA ALA A 142 18.23 -16.36 16.66
C ALA A 142 18.79 -17.64 17.26
N CYS A 143 19.70 -17.55 18.23
CA CYS A 143 20.27 -18.74 18.88
C CYS A 143 19.20 -19.56 19.63
N ASN A 144 18.27 -18.90 20.33
CA ASN A 144 17.17 -19.58 21.02
C ASN A 144 16.15 -20.20 20.07
N MET A 145 15.84 -19.50 18.97
CA MET A 145 14.95 -20.00 17.93
C MET A 145 15.60 -21.11 17.11
N GLU A 146 16.90 -21.10 16.88
CA GLU A 146 17.61 -22.16 16.15
C GLU A 146 17.38 -23.53 16.81
N TYR A 147 17.39 -23.59 18.14
CA TYR A 147 17.06 -24.81 18.88
C TYR A 147 15.59 -25.25 18.73
N LEU A 148 14.66 -24.29 18.63
CA LEU A 148 13.21 -24.52 18.58
C LEU A 148 12.68 -24.74 17.16
N LEU A 149 13.36 -24.19 16.15
CA LEU A 149 13.00 -24.19 14.73
C LEU A 149 13.82 -25.20 13.90
N SER A 150 14.87 -25.82 14.45
CA SER A 150 15.73 -26.79 13.73
C SER A 150 14.99 -28.00 13.14
N GLY A 151 13.71 -28.19 13.46
CA GLY A 151 12.85 -29.21 12.86
C GLY A 151 11.61 -28.70 12.11
N LEU A 152 11.32 -27.38 12.07
CA LEU A 152 10.10 -26.88 11.43
C LEU A 152 10.36 -26.44 9.97
N PRO A 153 9.56 -26.92 9.00
CA PRO A 153 9.65 -26.45 7.62
C PRO A 153 9.22 -24.97 7.52
N LEU A 154 9.93 -24.21 6.69
CA LEU A 154 9.69 -22.78 6.46
C LEU A 154 8.24 -22.46 6.07
N SER A 155 7.57 -23.37 5.37
CA SER A 155 6.16 -23.23 4.98
C SER A 155 5.22 -23.18 6.19
N ILE A 156 5.51 -23.89 7.29
CA ILE A 156 4.70 -23.84 8.52
C ILE A 156 4.86 -22.48 9.21
N MET A 157 6.07 -21.94 9.28
CA MET A 157 6.31 -20.60 9.83
C MET A 157 5.56 -19.53 9.01
N GLN A 158 5.53 -19.68 7.69
CA GLN A 158 4.77 -18.82 6.80
C GLN A 158 3.27 -18.86 7.10
N VAL A 159 2.71 -20.05 7.32
CA VAL A 159 1.30 -20.22 7.71
C VAL A 159 1.02 -19.49 9.03
N PHE A 160 1.88 -19.65 10.04
CA PHE A 160 1.70 -18.97 11.33
C PHE A 160 1.72 -17.45 11.21
N ILE A 161 2.70 -16.88 10.50
CA ILE A 161 2.79 -15.43 10.30
C ILE A 161 1.55 -14.92 9.55
N SER A 162 1.15 -15.62 8.49
CA SER A 162 -0.02 -15.24 7.69
C SER A 162 -1.31 -15.30 8.52
N LEU A 163 -1.48 -16.36 9.31
CA LEU A 163 -2.65 -16.55 10.16
C LEU A 163 -2.77 -15.45 11.23
N ILE A 164 -1.68 -15.14 11.94
CA ILE A 164 -1.65 -14.07 12.95
C ILE A 164 -1.98 -12.72 12.29
N THR A 165 -1.39 -12.45 11.13
CA THR A 165 -1.60 -11.20 10.40
C THR A 165 -3.06 -11.04 9.95
N VAL A 166 -3.66 -12.10 9.40
CA VAL A 166 -5.05 -12.12 8.95
C VAL A 166 -6.04 -11.95 10.10
N ILE A 167 -5.82 -12.64 11.22
CA ILE A 167 -6.69 -12.51 12.39
C ILE A 167 -6.62 -11.08 12.95
N LEU A 168 -5.41 -10.52 13.07
CA LEU A 168 -5.24 -9.17 13.61
C LEU A 168 -5.78 -8.07 12.70
N THR A 169 -5.79 -8.29 11.38
CA THR A 169 -6.35 -7.30 10.45
C THR A 169 -7.87 -7.16 10.56
N GLU A 170 -8.58 -8.15 11.13
CA GLU A 170 -10.03 -8.02 11.34
C GLU A 170 -10.37 -7.00 12.44
N PHE A 171 -9.41 -6.69 13.32
CA PHE A 171 -9.58 -5.73 14.43
C PHE A 171 -8.87 -4.39 14.18
N SER A 172 -8.05 -4.31 13.14
CA SER A 172 -7.16 -3.19 12.87
C SER A 172 -7.30 -2.73 11.42
N THR A 173 -6.74 -1.58 11.08
CA THR A 173 -6.73 -1.15 9.68
C THR A 173 -5.65 -1.90 8.89
N ASN A 174 -5.95 -2.32 7.66
CA ASN A 174 -5.03 -3.10 6.81
C ASN A 174 -3.64 -2.44 6.71
N SER A 175 -3.60 -1.12 6.52
CA SER A 175 -2.35 -0.37 6.43
C SER A 175 -1.56 -0.36 7.74
N ALA A 176 -2.24 -0.28 8.89
CA ALA A 176 -1.55 -0.34 10.19
C ALA A 176 -1.00 -1.74 10.46
N THR A 177 -1.79 -2.78 10.20
CA THR A 177 -1.36 -4.18 10.35
C THR A 177 -0.15 -4.49 9.46
N ALA A 178 -0.20 -4.11 8.17
CA ALA A 178 0.93 -4.28 7.25
C ALA A 178 2.19 -3.56 7.76
N SER A 179 2.05 -2.33 8.24
CA SER A 179 3.19 -1.53 8.72
C SER A 179 3.88 -2.13 9.95
N ILE A 180 3.16 -2.89 10.77
CA ILE A 180 3.69 -3.59 11.94
C ILE A 180 4.31 -4.93 11.53
N PHE A 181 3.60 -5.74 10.75
CA PHE A 181 4.00 -7.12 10.46
C PHE A 181 5.08 -7.24 9.40
N VAL A 182 5.14 -6.34 8.41
CA VAL A 182 6.17 -6.38 7.35
C VAL A 182 7.60 -6.27 7.92
N PRO A 183 7.95 -5.29 8.78
CA PRO A 183 9.29 -5.24 9.37
C PRO A 183 9.56 -6.43 10.30
N ILE A 184 8.58 -6.90 11.06
CA ILE A 184 8.75 -8.09 11.93
C ILE A 184 9.10 -9.33 11.08
N ALA A 185 8.34 -9.56 10.01
CA ALA A 185 8.57 -10.66 9.07
C ALA A 185 9.95 -10.59 8.41
N PHE A 186 10.43 -9.37 8.10
CA PHE A 186 11.77 -9.15 7.56
C PHE A 186 12.87 -9.59 8.54
N ASN A 187 12.75 -9.21 9.82
CA ASN A 187 13.73 -9.62 10.84
C ASN A 187 13.71 -11.13 11.09
N ILE A 188 12.52 -11.75 11.13
CA ILE A 188 12.40 -13.21 11.27
C ILE A 188 13.09 -13.93 10.11
N ALA A 189 12.94 -13.43 8.89
CA ALA A 189 13.61 -13.99 7.72
C ALA A 189 15.14 -13.98 7.85
N GLU A 190 15.71 -12.87 8.31
CA GLU A 190 17.16 -12.75 8.52
C GLU A 190 17.66 -13.71 9.62
N THR A 191 16.90 -13.83 10.72
CA THR A 191 17.18 -14.75 11.83
C THR A 191 17.21 -16.22 11.36
N VAL A 192 16.22 -16.64 10.57
CA VAL A 192 16.12 -18.03 10.07
C VAL A 192 16.99 -18.25 8.81
N ARG A 193 17.77 -17.25 8.40
CA ARG A 193 18.58 -17.25 7.17
C ARG A 193 17.76 -17.62 5.93
N ALA A 194 16.53 -17.10 5.85
CA ALA A 194 15.64 -17.21 4.71
C ALA A 194 15.64 -15.91 3.87
N HIS A 195 15.24 -15.99 2.60
CA HIS A 195 15.10 -14.80 1.78
C HIS A 195 14.04 -13.84 2.39
N PRO A 196 14.33 -12.55 2.64
CA PRO A 196 13.40 -11.65 3.37
C PRO A 196 12.01 -11.54 2.77
N LEU A 197 11.92 -11.55 1.44
CA LEU A 197 10.64 -11.52 0.72
C LEU A 197 9.72 -12.71 1.03
N TYR A 198 10.25 -13.86 1.45
CA TYR A 198 9.47 -15.08 1.70
C TYR A 198 8.42 -14.88 2.80
N PHE A 199 8.77 -14.14 3.86
CA PHE A 199 7.84 -13.80 4.95
C PHE A 199 7.23 -12.40 4.79
N SER A 200 7.96 -11.44 4.24
CA SER A 200 7.47 -10.07 4.09
C SER A 200 6.32 -9.94 3.07
N ILE A 201 6.32 -10.72 1.98
CA ILE A 201 5.22 -10.68 1.00
C ILE A 201 3.89 -11.15 1.63
N PRO A 202 3.81 -12.34 2.26
CA PRO A 202 2.62 -12.77 2.98
C PRO A 202 2.16 -11.78 4.06
N ALA A 203 3.10 -11.18 4.81
CA ALA A 203 2.79 -10.17 5.82
C ALA A 203 2.26 -8.85 5.22
N ALA A 204 2.60 -8.52 3.97
CA ALA A 204 2.11 -7.34 3.27
C ALA A 204 0.74 -7.55 2.63
N ILE A 205 0.48 -8.73 2.04
CA ILE A 205 -0.80 -9.03 1.38
C ILE A 205 -1.85 -9.56 2.35
N GLY A 206 -1.44 -10.25 3.41
CA GLY A 206 -2.30 -10.84 4.44
C GLY A 206 -3.32 -9.87 5.04
N PRO A 207 -2.95 -8.62 5.40
CA PRO A 207 -3.89 -7.62 5.88
C PRO A 207 -5.01 -7.27 4.91
N SER A 208 -4.86 -7.57 3.62
CA SER A 208 -5.93 -7.36 2.63
C SER A 208 -6.99 -8.48 2.68
N PHE A 209 -6.71 -9.61 3.33
CA PHE A 209 -7.64 -10.72 3.52
C PHE A 209 -8.49 -10.48 4.78
N SER A 210 -9.29 -9.42 4.77
CA SER A 210 -10.23 -9.10 5.85
C SER A 210 -11.66 -9.33 5.37
N PHE A 211 -12.16 -10.53 5.65
CA PHE A 211 -13.44 -11.01 5.14
C PHE A 211 -14.44 -11.36 6.26
N MET A 212 -14.00 -11.40 7.53
CA MET A 212 -14.83 -11.89 8.64
C MET A 212 -15.71 -10.80 9.25
N LEU A 213 -15.17 -9.62 9.53
CA LEU A 213 -15.88 -8.59 10.29
C LEU A 213 -16.30 -7.39 9.43
N PRO A 214 -17.53 -6.86 9.64
CA PRO A 214 -18.01 -5.68 8.91
C PRO A 214 -17.24 -4.41 9.28
N MET A 215 -16.69 -4.34 10.50
CA MET A 215 -15.92 -3.18 10.98
C MET A 215 -14.53 -3.08 10.37
N ALA A 216 -14.04 -4.16 9.77
CA ALA A 216 -12.64 -4.27 9.37
C ALA A 216 -12.35 -3.51 8.05
N THR A 217 -13.29 -3.52 7.10
CA THR A 217 -13.15 -2.75 5.84
C THR A 217 -14.43 -2.02 5.43
N PRO A 218 -14.33 -0.82 4.80
CA PRO A 218 -15.51 -0.07 4.35
C PRO A 218 -16.44 -0.83 3.38
N PRO A 219 -15.94 -1.63 2.40
CA PRO A 219 -16.82 -2.43 1.53
C PRO A 219 -17.68 -3.42 2.31
N ASN A 220 -17.10 -4.10 3.30
CA ASN A 220 -17.82 -5.04 4.15
C ASN A 220 -18.88 -4.31 5.00
N ALA A 221 -18.56 -3.13 5.53
CA ALA A 221 -19.50 -2.30 6.27
C ALA A 221 -20.71 -1.87 5.42
N ILE A 222 -20.48 -1.47 4.15
CA ILE A 222 -21.54 -1.03 3.23
C ILE A 222 -22.53 -2.16 2.95
N VAL A 223 -22.04 -3.39 2.71
CA VAL A 223 -22.90 -4.55 2.46
C VAL A 223 -23.63 -4.98 3.73
N TYR A 224 -23.01 -4.85 4.91
CA TYR A 224 -23.70 -5.14 6.16
C TYR A 224 -24.82 -4.14 6.46
N ASP A 225 -24.64 -2.86 6.10
CA ASP A 225 -25.63 -1.79 6.31
C ASP A 225 -26.90 -1.96 5.46
N THR A 226 -26.89 -2.78 4.40
CA THR A 226 -28.10 -3.09 3.62
C THR A 226 -29.11 -3.95 4.38
N GLY A 227 -28.72 -4.52 5.54
CA GLY A 227 -29.60 -5.31 6.40
C GLY A 227 -29.99 -6.69 5.85
N THR A 228 -29.41 -7.09 4.72
CA THR A 228 -29.70 -8.36 4.04
C THR A 228 -28.85 -9.54 4.53
N MET A 229 -27.76 -9.28 5.29
CA MET A 229 -26.83 -10.31 5.78
C MET A 229 -26.67 -10.22 7.30
N ARG A 230 -26.63 -11.38 7.97
CA ARG A 230 -26.31 -11.45 9.40
C ARG A 230 -24.80 -11.54 9.59
N MET A 231 -24.32 -11.05 10.73
CA MET A 231 -22.89 -11.06 11.06
C MET A 231 -22.30 -12.47 11.05
N ILE A 232 -23.05 -13.47 11.53
CA ILE A 232 -22.61 -14.87 11.56
C ILE A 232 -22.41 -15.47 10.17
N ASP A 233 -23.27 -15.09 9.21
CA ASP A 233 -23.18 -15.58 7.83
C ASP A 233 -21.90 -15.01 7.17
N MET A 234 -21.58 -13.75 7.46
CA MET A 234 -20.36 -13.09 7.01
C MET A 234 -19.09 -13.70 7.63
N VAL A 235 -19.08 -13.93 8.95
CA VAL A 235 -17.94 -14.52 9.65
C VAL A 235 -17.66 -15.93 9.14
N SER A 236 -18.70 -16.75 8.95
CA SER A 236 -18.56 -18.13 8.46
C SER A 236 -17.93 -18.18 7.06
N CYS A 237 -18.45 -17.37 6.13
CA CYS A 237 -17.87 -17.22 4.79
C CYS A 237 -16.45 -16.63 4.84
N GLY A 238 -16.21 -15.66 5.73
CA GLY A 238 -14.92 -15.01 5.91
C GLY A 238 -13.83 -15.96 6.38
N ILE A 239 -14.12 -16.84 7.35
CA ILE A 239 -13.15 -17.85 7.83
C ILE A 239 -12.74 -18.76 6.68
N PHE A 240 -13.70 -19.24 5.89
CA PHE A 240 -13.43 -20.08 4.74
C PHE A 240 -12.53 -19.39 3.71
N LEU A 241 -12.85 -18.13 3.36
CA LEU A 241 -12.04 -17.34 2.43
C LEU A 241 -10.64 -17.03 2.99
N ASN A 242 -10.52 -16.72 4.27
CA ASN A 242 -9.24 -16.46 4.93
C ASN A 242 -8.32 -17.68 4.87
N ILE A 243 -8.84 -18.88 5.19
CA ILE A 243 -8.08 -20.13 5.09
C ILE A 243 -7.66 -20.41 3.65
N LEU A 244 -8.59 -20.21 2.69
CA LEU A 244 -8.31 -20.39 1.27
C LEU A 244 -7.21 -19.44 0.78
N CYS A 245 -7.29 -18.15 1.11
CA CYS A 245 -6.30 -17.14 0.73
C CYS A 245 -4.93 -17.39 1.37
N ILE A 246 -4.88 -17.82 2.63
CA ILE A 246 -3.64 -18.25 3.28
C ILE A 246 -3.04 -19.45 2.53
N GLY A 247 -3.85 -20.46 2.20
CA GLY A 247 -3.41 -21.63 1.44
C GLY A 247 -2.84 -21.25 0.06
N ILE A 248 -3.55 -20.40 -0.69
CA ILE A 248 -3.11 -19.88 -1.98
C ILE A 248 -1.80 -19.10 -1.84
N THR A 249 -1.67 -18.27 -0.81
CA THR A 249 -0.45 -17.48 -0.54
C THR A 249 0.74 -18.39 -0.27
N VAL A 250 0.55 -19.44 0.54
CA VAL A 250 1.60 -20.43 0.83
C VAL A 250 2.00 -21.17 -0.44
N LEU A 251 1.04 -21.66 -1.22
CA LEU A 251 1.31 -22.33 -2.49
C LEU A 251 2.04 -21.42 -3.46
N ASN A 252 1.63 -20.16 -3.61
CA ASN A 252 2.26 -19.19 -4.50
C ASN A 252 3.71 -18.91 -4.09
N MET A 253 3.98 -18.72 -2.79
CA MET A 253 5.33 -18.50 -2.29
C MET A 253 6.25 -19.70 -2.51
N ASN A 254 5.75 -20.92 -2.32
CA ASN A 254 6.54 -22.15 -2.44
C ASN A 254 6.71 -22.64 -3.89
N SER A 255 5.98 -22.07 -4.87
CA SER A 255 6.03 -22.48 -6.28
C SER A 255 6.56 -21.36 -7.19
N TRP A 256 5.66 -20.47 -7.62
CA TRP A 256 5.95 -19.46 -8.62
C TRP A 256 6.86 -18.36 -8.08
N ALA A 257 6.61 -17.88 -6.87
CA ALA A 257 7.42 -16.81 -6.27
C ALA A 257 8.84 -17.30 -5.96
N TYR A 258 9.00 -18.56 -5.53
CA TYR A 258 10.30 -19.18 -5.30
C TYR A 258 11.19 -19.09 -6.55
N TRP A 259 10.62 -19.38 -7.72
CA TRP A 259 11.31 -19.26 -9.01
C TRP A 259 11.52 -17.79 -9.43
N LEU A 260 10.45 -16.98 -9.39
CA LEU A 260 10.46 -15.59 -9.86
C LEU A 260 11.46 -14.71 -9.10
N PHE A 261 11.51 -14.86 -7.77
CA PHE A 261 12.41 -14.10 -6.90
C PHE A 261 13.72 -14.83 -6.62
N SER A 262 13.94 -16.01 -7.22
CA SER A 262 15.13 -16.85 -6.96
C SER A 262 15.37 -17.00 -5.45
N MET A 263 14.33 -17.35 -4.68
CA MET A 263 14.36 -17.34 -3.22
C MET A 263 15.35 -18.36 -2.61
N GLY A 264 15.92 -19.26 -3.43
CA GLY A 264 17.03 -20.14 -3.05
C GLY A 264 18.41 -19.48 -3.05
N ASN A 265 18.55 -18.27 -3.64
CA ASN A 265 19.79 -17.49 -3.62
C ASN A 265 19.70 -16.40 -2.55
N TYR A 266 20.46 -16.56 -1.48
CA TYR A 266 20.52 -15.60 -0.38
C TYR A 266 21.33 -14.37 -0.79
N PRO A 267 20.78 -13.15 -0.73
CA PRO A 267 21.55 -11.97 -1.07
C PRO A 267 22.64 -11.69 -0.02
N GLU A 268 23.87 -11.48 -0.48
CA GLU A 268 25.09 -11.33 0.34
C GLU A 268 25.00 -10.27 1.45
N TYR A 269 24.13 -9.27 1.34
CA TYR A 269 24.01 -8.20 2.35
C TYR A 269 23.50 -8.71 3.71
N VAL A 270 22.80 -9.85 3.76
CA VAL A 270 22.34 -10.46 5.02
C VAL A 270 23.53 -11.09 5.77
N PHE A 271 24.51 -11.64 5.06
CA PHE A 271 25.72 -12.21 5.68
C PHE A 271 26.65 -11.14 6.27
N ARG A 272 26.64 -9.92 5.70
CA ARG A 272 27.52 -8.83 6.15
C ARG A 272 27.20 -8.33 7.57
N HIS A 273 25.99 -8.58 8.06
CA HIS A 273 25.57 -8.24 9.42
C HIS A 273 25.77 -9.37 10.45
N ASN A 274 26.29 -10.54 10.02
CA ASN A 274 26.46 -11.73 10.86
C ASN A 274 27.90 -11.97 11.35
N ASN A 275 28.81 -11.00 11.17
CA ASN A 275 30.18 -11.11 11.72
C ASN A 275 30.27 -10.88 13.24
N THR A 276 29.14 -10.70 13.94
CA THR A 276 29.11 -10.64 15.40
C THR A 276 28.71 -11.99 15.97
N SER A 277 29.74 -12.73 16.38
CA SER A 277 29.80 -13.89 17.29
C SER A 277 28.98 -15.16 16.94
N PRO A 278 29.62 -16.34 16.85
CA PRO A 278 28.90 -17.61 16.88
C PRO A 278 28.14 -17.75 18.21
N CYS A 279 27.00 -18.44 18.19
CA CYS A 279 26.26 -18.82 19.39
C CYS A 279 27.21 -19.60 20.33
N HIS A 280 27.58 -18.96 21.45
CA HIS A 280 28.25 -19.57 22.59
C HIS A 280 27.31 -19.51 23.79
#